data_AF-A0A0B1SLB6-F1
#
_entry.id   AF-A0A0B1SLB6-F1
#
_cell.length_a   1.000
_cell.length_b   1.000
_cell.length_c   1.000
_cell.angle_alpha   90.00
_cell.angle_beta   90.00
_cell.angle_gamma   90.00
#
_symmetry.space_group_name_H-M   'P 1'
#
loop_
_entity.id
_entity.type
_entity.pdbx_description
1 polymer ?
#
loop_
_entity_poly.entity_id
_entity_poly.type
_entity_poly.pdbx_seq_one_letter_code
_entity_poly.pdbx_strand_id
1 'polypeptide(L)'
;GNWPDFGDNFPFGNSNPFQGGVFSPNWGANLARQIEEATRNAARNGGASVISSNGGSTVTVTINGRTYTAQLPPNSQISTQSSMYTNSQGQQVEVVTIQVNGDISTYTTVNGQTTVTDGHGNVRRDGGPFHITSTY
;
A
#
# COMPACT_ATOMS: atom_id res chain seq x y z
N GLY A 1 -16.20 26.02 -37.75
CA GLY A 1 -15.06 25.64 -36.89
C GLY A 1 -14.94 24.15 -36.97
N ASN A 2 -13.88 23.67 -37.62
CA ASN A 2 -13.69 22.26 -37.95
C ASN A 2 -12.93 21.58 -36.79
N TRP A 3 -13.52 20.55 -36.20
CA TRP A 3 -12.78 19.63 -35.34
C TRP A 3 -11.69 18.96 -36.18
N PRO A 4 -10.45 18.79 -35.69
CA PRO A 4 -9.45 18.06 -36.44
C PRO A 4 -9.82 16.58 -36.44
N ASP A 5 -10.02 16.06 -37.65
CA ASP A 5 -10.11 14.64 -37.97
C ASP A 5 -8.77 13.97 -37.64
N PHE A 6 -8.77 13.04 -36.68
CA PHE A 6 -7.62 12.18 -36.42
C PHE A 6 -7.66 11.01 -37.39
N GLY A 7 -7.29 11.29 -38.64
CA GLY A 7 -7.13 10.28 -39.67
C GLY A 7 -6.14 9.19 -39.22
N ASP A 8 -6.53 7.94 -39.49
CA ASP A 8 -5.79 6.71 -39.23
C ASP A 8 -4.37 6.74 -39.83
N ASN A 9 -3.39 7.26 -39.11
CA ASN A 9 -1.98 7.08 -39.47
C ASN A 9 -1.07 7.27 -38.25
N PHE A 10 -1.03 6.27 -37.37
CA PHE A 10 0.09 6.10 -36.44
C PHE A 10 1.28 5.55 -37.23
N PRO A 11 2.35 6.33 -37.48
CA PRO A 11 3.52 5.78 -38.14
C PRO A 11 4.26 4.95 -37.08
N PHE A 12 4.07 3.63 -37.10
CA PHE A 12 5.03 2.68 -36.53
C PHE A 12 6.27 2.69 -37.43
N GLY A 13 6.98 3.82 -37.45
CA GLY A 13 8.14 4.11 -38.26
C GLY A 13 9.30 4.49 -37.36
N ASN A 14 9.97 3.47 -36.83
CA ASN A 14 11.39 3.44 -36.47
C ASN A 14 12.06 4.77 -36.05
N SER A 15 11.52 5.46 -35.05
CA SER A 15 12.25 6.48 -34.30
C SER A 15 11.62 6.66 -32.93
N ASN A 16 12.31 6.19 -31.88
CA ASN A 16 11.92 6.37 -30.49
C ASN A 16 11.82 7.88 -30.16
N PRO A 17 10.65 8.39 -29.76
CA PRO A 17 10.47 9.81 -29.40
C PRO A 17 11.03 10.18 -28.01
N PHE A 18 11.78 9.28 -27.37
CA PHE A 18 12.35 9.47 -26.03
C PHE A 18 13.86 9.74 -26.04
N GLN A 19 14.38 10.36 -27.11
CA GLN A 19 15.77 10.81 -27.17
C GLN A 19 15.94 12.10 -26.36
N GLY A 20 15.90 11.96 -25.05
CA GLY A 20 16.21 12.97 -24.05
C GLY A 20 16.40 12.24 -22.72
N GLY A 21 17.65 11.93 -22.40
CA GLY A 21 18.02 10.93 -21.40
C GLY A 21 17.33 11.10 -20.06
N VAL A 22 16.64 10.04 -19.61
CA VAL A 22 16.36 9.67 -18.20
C VAL A 22 15.59 8.35 -18.08
N PHE A 23 14.99 7.82 -19.17
CA PHE A 23 14.19 6.60 -19.09
C PHE A 23 15.03 5.34 -19.31
N SER A 24 15.30 4.58 -18.25
CA SER A 24 15.97 3.27 -18.34
C SER A 24 15.17 2.34 -19.29
N PRO A 25 15.82 1.60 -20.21
CA PRO A 25 15.14 0.78 -21.24
C PRO A 25 14.08 -0.21 -20.72
N ASN A 26 14.16 -0.59 -19.45
CA ASN A 26 13.29 -1.58 -18.80
C ASN A 26 12.25 -0.97 -17.85
N TRP A 27 12.02 0.34 -17.90
CA TRP A 27 11.10 1.01 -16.97
C TRP A 27 9.69 0.41 -17.01
N GLY A 28 9.18 0.05 -18.18
CA GLY A 28 7.83 -0.51 -18.35
C GLY A 28 7.69 -1.91 -17.74
N ALA A 29 8.68 -2.78 -17.96
CA ALA A 29 8.72 -4.10 -17.35
C ALA A 29 8.86 -4.02 -15.82
N ASN A 30 9.66 -3.09 -15.32
CA ASN A 30 9.81 -2.85 -13.89
C ASN A 30 8.51 -2.32 -13.25
N LEU A 31 7.77 -1.46 -13.95
CA LEU A 31 6.47 -0.97 -13.49
C LEU A 31 5.42 -2.09 -13.47
N ALA A 32 5.32 -2.87 -14.55
CA ALA A 32 4.40 -4.00 -14.63
C ALA A 32 4.64 -5.01 -13.50
N ARG A 33 5.91 -5.34 -13.22
CA ARG A 33 6.29 -6.21 -12.11
C ARG A 33 5.88 -5.63 -10.75
N GLN A 34 6.08 -4.33 -10.53
CA GLN A 34 5.67 -3.66 -9.28
C GLN A 34 4.15 -3.71 -9.08
N ILE A 35 3.37 -3.53 -10.16
CA ILE A 35 1.89 -3.62 -10.11
C ILE A 35 1.44 -5.05 -9.82
N GLU A 36 2.07 -6.05 -10.44
CA GLU A 36 1.77 -7.47 -10.21
C GLU A 36 2.10 -7.88 -8.76
N GLU A 37 3.22 -7.41 -8.22
CA GLU A 37 3.62 -7.62 -6.82
C GLU A 37 2.63 -6.94 -5.85
N ALA A 38 2.28 -5.69 -6.11
CA ALA A 38 1.27 -4.96 -5.33
C ALA A 38 -0.07 -5.72 -5.28
N THR A 39 -0.52 -6.25 -6.42
CA THR A 39 -1.79 -6.99 -6.52
C THR A 39 -1.73 -8.33 -5.80
N ARG A 40 -0.63 -9.08 -5.94
CA ARG A 40 -0.40 -10.32 -5.19
C ARG A 40 -0.34 -10.09 -3.68
N ASN A 41 0.32 -9.02 -3.25
CA ASN A 41 0.42 -8.65 -1.85
C ASN A 41 -0.96 -8.25 -1.29
N ALA A 42 -1.73 -7.42 -2.00
CA ALA A 42 -3.09 -7.05 -1.62
C ALA A 42 -4.03 -8.26 -1.44
N ALA A 43 -3.94 -9.25 -2.33
CA ALA A 43 -4.74 -10.47 -2.24
C ALA A 43 -4.34 -11.36 -1.05
N ARG A 44 -3.04 -11.47 -0.73
CA ARG A 44 -2.55 -12.25 0.42
C ARG A 44 -2.85 -11.57 1.76
N ASN A 45 -2.92 -10.25 1.76
CA ASN A 45 -2.85 -9.45 2.96
C ASN A 45 -4.15 -8.69 3.31
N GLY A 46 -5.28 -9.04 2.66
CA GLY A 46 -6.60 -8.49 2.99
C GLY A 46 -6.77 -6.99 2.66
N GLY A 47 -6.21 -6.53 1.53
CA GLY A 47 -6.33 -5.14 1.08
C GLY A 47 -5.09 -4.26 1.35
N ALA A 48 -4.04 -4.83 1.94
CA ALA A 48 -2.75 -4.18 2.12
C ALA A 48 -1.82 -4.41 0.92
N SER A 49 -1.37 -3.34 0.25
CA SER A 49 -0.42 -3.42 -0.85
C SER A 49 1.00 -3.09 -0.36
N VAL A 50 1.96 -3.93 -0.74
CA VAL A 50 3.39 -3.69 -0.44
C VAL A 50 4.13 -3.58 -1.77
N ILE A 51 4.86 -2.48 -1.96
CA ILE A 51 5.72 -2.27 -3.13
C ILE A 51 7.15 -2.14 -2.62
N SER A 52 8.02 -3.05 -3.04
CA SER A 52 9.45 -3.01 -2.68
C SER A 52 10.29 -2.57 -3.87
N SER A 53 11.18 -1.60 -3.64
CA SER A 53 12.08 -1.05 -4.65
C SER A 53 13.52 -0.97 -4.11
N ASN A 54 14.49 -0.80 -4.99
CA ASN A 54 15.93 -0.77 -4.64
C ASN A 54 16.35 0.38 -3.70
N GLY A 55 15.42 1.23 -3.25
CA GLY A 55 15.64 2.31 -2.28
C GLY A 55 14.73 2.25 -1.04
N GLY A 56 13.92 1.20 -0.86
CA GLY A 56 12.99 1.08 0.27
C GLY A 56 11.74 0.30 -0.07
N SER A 57 10.98 -0.07 0.96
CA SER A 57 9.66 -0.69 0.82
C SER A 57 8.58 0.31 1.20
N THR A 58 7.65 0.57 0.28
CA THR A 58 6.45 1.36 0.53
C THR A 58 5.32 0.41 0.89
N VAL A 59 4.74 0.59 2.07
CA VAL A 59 3.55 -0.15 2.50
C VAL A 59 2.36 0.77 2.44
N THR A 60 1.33 0.34 1.73
CA THR A 60 0.06 1.04 1.61
C THR A 60 -1.04 0.16 2.21
N VAL A 61 -1.78 0.69 3.18
CA VAL A 61 -2.83 -0.04 3.88
C VAL A 61 -4.08 0.83 4.02
N THR A 62 -5.25 0.21 3.96
CA THR A 62 -6.51 0.88 4.30
C THR A 62 -6.91 0.50 5.72
N ILE A 63 -7.07 1.49 6.59
CA ILE A 63 -7.61 1.36 7.95
C ILE A 63 -8.75 2.36 8.08
N ASN A 64 -9.92 1.93 8.56
CA ASN A 64 -11.11 2.75 8.76
C ASN A 64 -11.53 3.51 7.49
N GLY A 65 -11.42 2.84 6.33
CA GLY A 65 -11.70 3.45 5.03
C GLY A 65 -10.71 4.54 4.59
N ARG A 66 -9.62 4.77 5.33
CA ARG A 66 -8.56 5.73 4.99
C ARG A 66 -7.30 4.98 4.57
N THR A 67 -6.69 5.43 3.48
CA THR A 67 -5.43 4.89 2.99
C THR A 67 -4.25 5.54 3.70
N TYR A 68 -3.37 4.71 4.27
CA TYR A 68 -2.13 5.10 4.92
C TYR A 68 -0.95 4.55 4.12
N THR A 69 0.13 5.33 4.09
CA THR A 69 1.37 4.96 3.41
C THR A 69 2.55 5.14 4.36
N ALA A 70 3.40 4.13 4.46
CA ALA A 70 4.64 4.18 5.22
C ALA A 70 5.82 3.81 4.33
N GLN A 71 6.93 4.52 4.51
CA GLN A 71 8.22 4.17 3.93
C GLN A 71 9.05 3.43 4.96
N LEU A 72 9.48 2.24 4.59
CA LEU A 72 10.29 1.35 5.40
C LEU A 72 11.68 1.22 4.79
N PRO A 73 12.69 0.91 5.63
CA PRO A 73 14.04 0.63 5.14
C PRO A 73 14.05 -0.45 4.04
N PRO A 74 15.02 -0.42 3.12
CA PRO A 74 15.19 -1.47 2.12
C PRO A 74 15.28 -2.86 2.77
N ASN A 75 14.75 -3.88 2.08
CA ASN A 75 14.76 -5.27 2.53
C ASN A 75 14.00 -5.56 3.83
N SER A 76 13.08 -4.68 4.24
CA SER A 76 12.21 -4.96 5.39
C SER A 76 11.34 -6.18 5.13
N GLN A 77 11.30 -7.11 6.07
CA GLN A 77 10.37 -8.23 6.07
C GLN A 77 9.01 -7.75 6.55
N ILE A 78 8.03 -7.76 5.65
CA ILE A 78 6.72 -7.18 5.91
C ILE A 78 5.66 -8.27 5.76
N SER A 79 4.82 -8.41 6.77
CA SER A 79 3.58 -9.16 6.70
C SER A 79 2.43 -8.28 7.17
N THR A 80 1.29 -8.39 6.50
CA THR A 80 0.12 -7.59 6.81
C THR A 80 -1.11 -8.47 6.72
N GLN A 81 -2.02 -8.35 7.67
CA GLN A 81 -3.27 -9.09 7.72
C GLN A 81 -4.40 -8.13 8.09
N SER A 82 -5.54 -8.28 7.42
CA SER A 82 -6.76 -7.55 7.76
C SER A 82 -7.89 -8.53 8.03
N SER A 83 -8.75 -8.19 8.99
CA SER A 83 -9.95 -8.94 9.32
C SER A 83 -11.06 -7.99 9.76
N MET A 84 -12.30 -8.39 9.50
CA MET A 84 -13.50 -7.68 9.91
C MET A 84 -14.42 -8.66 10.63
N TYR A 85 -14.97 -8.26 11.77
CA TYR A 85 -15.98 -9.05 12.49
C TYR A 85 -16.97 -8.14 13.20
N THR A 86 -18.09 -8.72 13.66
CA THR A 86 -19.07 -8.01 14.50
C THR A 86 -18.87 -8.44 15.94
N ASN A 87 -18.68 -7.50 16.87
CA ASN A 87 -18.55 -7.81 18.29
C ASN A 87 -19.91 -8.12 18.95
N SER A 88 -19.90 -8.50 20.22
CA SER A 88 -21.12 -8.81 20.99
C SER A 88 -22.07 -7.62 21.18
N GLN A 89 -21.61 -6.39 20.93
CA GLN A 89 -22.41 -5.16 20.98
C GLN A 89 -23.01 -4.81 19.61
N GLY A 90 -22.83 -5.67 18.60
CA GLY A 90 -23.32 -5.43 17.24
C GLY A 90 -22.48 -4.44 16.42
N GLN A 91 -21.30 -4.05 16.91
CA GLN A 91 -20.42 -3.09 16.24
C GLN A 91 -19.48 -3.82 15.28
N GLN A 92 -19.28 -3.25 14.09
CA GLN A 92 -18.25 -3.72 13.17
C GLN A 92 -16.88 -3.34 13.72
N VAL A 93 -16.00 -4.34 13.81
CA VAL A 93 -14.61 -4.20 14.24
C VAL A 93 -13.72 -4.56 13.07
N GLU A 94 -12.83 -3.64 12.73
CA GLU A 94 -11.72 -3.88 11.82
C GLU A 94 -10.47 -4.13 12.63
N VAL A 95 -9.71 -5.17 12.26
CA VAL A 95 -8.38 -5.42 12.82
C VAL A 95 -7.38 -5.57 11.69
N VAL A 96 -6.42 -4.67 11.66
CA VAL A 96 -5.28 -4.70 10.75
C VAL A 96 -4.01 -4.94 11.55
N THR A 97 -3.31 -6.04 11.28
CA THR A 97 -2.02 -6.36 11.89
C THR A 97 -0.91 -6.19 10.88
N ILE A 98 0.13 -5.45 11.26
CA ILE A 98 1.31 -5.17 10.47
C ILE A 98 2.52 -5.67 11.24
N GLN A 99 3.33 -6.50 10.61
CA GLN A 99 4.62 -6.94 11.14
C GLN A 99 5.73 -6.41 10.24
N VAL A 100 6.68 -5.68 10.82
CA VAL A 100 7.87 -5.17 10.15
C VAL A 100 9.10 -5.66 10.89
N ASN A 101 9.90 -6.54 10.27
CA ASN A 101 11.12 -7.11 10.85
C ASN A 101 10.91 -7.73 12.25
N GLY A 102 9.72 -8.27 12.53
CA GLY A 102 9.35 -8.82 13.83
C GLY A 102 8.63 -7.86 14.77
N ASP A 103 8.70 -6.54 14.54
CA ASP A 103 7.91 -5.56 15.31
C ASP A 103 6.45 -5.57 14.83
N ILE A 104 5.51 -5.70 15.76
CA ILE A 104 4.09 -5.87 15.48
C ILE A 104 3.34 -4.59 15.85
N SER A 105 2.45 -4.16 14.96
CA SER A 105 1.45 -3.12 15.21
C SER A 105 0.07 -3.64 14.82
N THR A 106 -0.86 -3.68 15.77
CA THR A 106 -2.26 -4.05 15.55
C THR A 106 -3.14 -2.83 15.70
N TYR A 107 -3.81 -2.48 14.60
CA TYR A 107 -4.77 -1.38 14.49
C TYR A 107 -6.17 -1.97 14.63
N THR A 108 -6.87 -1.61 15.70
CA THR A 108 -8.26 -2.02 15.93
C THR A 108 -9.16 -0.81 15.79
N THR A 109 -10.06 -0.84 14.81
CA THR A 109 -11.06 0.22 14.59
C THR A 109 -12.43 -0.26 15.05
N VAL A 110 -13.07 0.51 15.95
CA VAL A 110 -14.47 0.31 16.37
C VAL A 110 -15.18 1.67 16.27
N ASN A 111 -16.33 1.73 15.60
CA ASN A 111 -17.10 2.97 15.38
C ASN A 111 -16.26 4.15 14.86
N GLY A 112 -15.26 3.86 14.03
CA GLY A 112 -14.37 4.88 13.47
C GLY A 112 -13.28 5.41 14.40
N GLN A 113 -13.19 4.92 15.64
CA GLN A 113 -12.04 5.15 16.53
C GLN A 113 -11.05 4.00 16.37
N THR A 114 -9.76 4.34 16.23
CA THR A 114 -8.69 3.35 16.00
C THR A 114 -7.73 3.38 17.18
N THR A 115 -7.48 2.21 17.77
CA THR A 115 -6.44 2.00 18.79
C THR A 115 -5.29 1.19 18.19
N VAL A 116 -4.05 1.56 18.50
CA VAL A 116 -2.85 0.86 18.02
C VAL A 116 -2.16 0.17 19.19
N THR A 117 -1.88 -1.12 19.06
CA THR A 117 -1.19 -1.93 20.07
C THR A 117 0.01 -2.67 19.49
N ASP A 118 0.95 -3.08 20.35
CA ASP A 118 2.06 -3.96 20.00
C ASP A 118 1.61 -5.44 19.97
N GLY A 119 2.52 -6.35 19.67
CA GLY A 119 2.25 -7.80 19.67
C GLY A 119 1.87 -8.39 21.04
N HIS A 120 2.00 -7.62 22.12
CA HIS A 120 1.63 -7.99 23.49
C HIS A 120 0.32 -7.31 23.95
N GLY A 121 -0.30 -6.48 23.11
CA GLY A 121 -1.50 -5.73 23.42
C GLY A 121 -1.26 -4.41 24.17
N ASN A 122 -0.01 -3.98 24.36
CA ASN A 122 0.26 -2.67 24.96
C ASN A 122 0.03 -1.57 23.93
N VAL A 123 -0.53 -0.43 24.36
CA VAL A 123 -0.79 0.68 23.44
C VAL A 123 0.50 1.28 22.90
N ARG A 124 0.55 1.42 21.58
CA ARG A 124 1.59 2.11 20.82
C ARG A 124 1.25 3.59 20.67
N ARG A 125 1.84 4.43 21.54
CA ARG A 125 1.66 5.89 21.49
C ARG A 125 2.31 6.53 20.27
N ASP A 126 3.30 5.87 19.67
CA ASP A 126 3.94 6.24 18.41
C ASP A 126 3.06 5.95 17.18
N GLY A 127 1.97 5.19 17.34
CA GLY A 127 1.03 4.84 16.27
C GLY A 127 1.54 3.79 15.28
N GLY A 128 2.65 3.13 15.61
CA GLY A 128 3.33 2.17 14.73
C GLY A 128 3.85 2.81 13.44
N PRO A 129 4.06 2.01 12.36
CA PRO A 129 4.61 2.48 11.10
C PRO A 129 3.84 3.63 10.42
N PHE A 130 2.55 3.79 10.70
CA PHE A 130 1.69 4.80 10.10
C PHE A 130 1.44 6.02 11.00
N HIS A 131 1.99 6.06 12.21
CA HIS A 131 1.81 7.15 13.17
C HIS A 131 0.34 7.52 13.46
N ILE A 132 -0.55 6.54 13.44
CA ILE A 132 -1.97 6.75 13.77
C ILE A 132 -2.08 7.03 15.27
N THR A 133 -2.57 8.22 15.62
CA THR A 133 -2.85 8.54 17.02
C THR A 133 -4.00 7.68 17.51
N SER A 134 -3.75 6.90 18.56
CA SER A 134 -4.82 6.12 19.20
C SER A 134 -5.88 7.06 19.76
N THR A 135 -7.12 6.92 19.29
CA THR A 135 -8.28 7.67 19.81
C THR A 135 -9.09 6.75 20.71
N TYR A 136 -9.27 7.18 21.96
CA TYR A 136 -10.08 6.51 22.98
C TYR A 136 -11.48 7.10 23.02
#